data_AF-A0A7J2IF57-F1
#
_entry.id   AF-A0A7J2IF57-F1
#
_cell.length_a   1.000
_cell.length_b   1.000
_cell.length_c   1.000
_cell.angle_alpha   90.00
_cell.angle_beta   90.00
_cell.angle_gamma   90.00
#
_symmetry.space_group_name_H-M   'P 1'
#
loop_
_entity.id
_entity.type
_entity.pdbx_description
1 polymer ?
#
loop_
_entity_poly.entity_id
_entity_poly.type
_entity_poly.pdbx_seq_one_letter_code
_entity_poly.pdbx_strand_id
1 'polypeptide(L)' 'MKRDVGRYHKLPWGGGQLTIPKDLVKELKLENKDKVLIEYDSNKRELKITKL' A
#
# COMPACT_ATOMS: atom_id res chain seq x y z
N MET A 1 -0.23 9.82 18.14
CA MET A 1 0.27 8.92 17.07
C MET A 1 -0.78 8.84 15.97
N LYS A 2 -0.50 9.36 14.76
CA LYS A 2 -1.40 9.20 13.61
C LYS A 2 -1.16 7.81 13.01
N ARG A 3 -2.05 6.86 13.26
CA ARG A 3 -2.07 5.58 12.54
C ARG A 3 -2.86 5.80 11.25
N ASP A 4 -2.16 5.82 10.13
CA ASP A 4 -2.82 5.86 8.82
C ASP A 4 -3.21 4.42 8.45
N VAL A 5 -4.48 4.08 8.68
CA VAL A 5 -5.01 2.74 8.43
C VAL A 5 -5.48 2.71 6.99
N GLY A 6 -4.66 2.15 6.10
CA GLY A 6 -5.00 2.01 4.67
C GLY A 6 -6.37 1.33 4.49
N ARG A 7 -7.18 1.84 3.55
CA ARG A 7 -8.49 1.25 3.25
C ARG A 7 -8.30 0.02 2.35
N TYR A 8 -8.73 -1.13 2.84
CA TYR A 8 -8.82 -2.37 2.07
C TYR A 8 -10.24 -2.56 1.53
N HIS A 9 -10.38 -2.77 0.23
CA HIS A 9 -11.63 -3.15 -0.42
C HIS A 9 -11.52 -4.56 -0.99
N LYS A 10 -12.43 -5.45 -0.58
CA LYS A 10 -12.58 -6.76 -1.21
C LYS A 10 -13.34 -6.59 -2.53
N LEU A 11 -12.78 -7.09 -3.61
CA LEU A 11 -13.38 -7.04 -4.93
C LEU A 11 -14.28 -8.26 -5.18
N PRO A 12 -15.33 -8.15 -6.01
CA PRO A 12 -16.30 -9.23 -6.24
C PRO A 12 -15.69 -10.51 -6.81
N TRP A 13 -14.58 -10.38 -7.54
CA TRP A 13 -13.86 -11.49 -8.18
C TRP A 13 -12.82 -12.18 -7.27
N GLY A 14 -12.81 -11.85 -5.97
CA GLY A 14 -11.94 -12.49 -4.98
C GLY A 14 -10.60 -11.79 -4.75
N GLY A 15 -10.33 -10.70 -5.46
CA GLY A 15 -9.17 -9.84 -5.21
C GLY A 15 -9.35 -8.88 -4.03
N GLY A 16 -8.24 -8.28 -3.60
CA GLY A 16 -8.23 -7.19 -2.62
C GLY A 16 -7.55 -5.96 -3.21
N GLN A 17 -8.14 -4.80 -3.03
CA GLN A 17 -7.55 -3.52 -3.41
C GLN A 17 -7.17 -2.73 -2.15
N LEU A 18 -5.91 -2.32 -2.06
CA LEU A 18 -5.43 -1.41 -1.03
C LEU A 18 -5.31 0.00 -1.63
N THR A 19 -5.91 1.00 -0.98
CA THR A 19 -5.67 2.40 -1.34
C THR A 19 -4.39 2.89 -0.66
N ILE A 20 -3.40 3.29 -1.46
CA ILE A 20 -2.16 3.90 -0.96
C ILE A 20 -2.42 5.39 -0.64
N PRO A 21 -2.05 5.88 0.56
CA PRO A 21 -2.19 7.29 0.91
C PRO A 21 -1.48 8.23 -0.08
N LYS A 22 -2.08 9.41 -0.34
CA LYS A 22 -1.54 10.39 -1.30
C LYS A 22 -0.12 10.87 -0.92
N ASP A 23 0.18 10.94 0.36
CA ASP A 23 1.49 11.38 0.84
C ASP A 23 2.57 10.35 0.48
N LEU A 24 2.30 9.06 0.70
CA LEU A 24 3.20 7.98 0.31
C LEU A 24 3.38 7.89 -1.21
N VAL A 25 2.32 8.13 -2.00
CA VAL A 25 2.40 8.21 -3.47
C VAL A 25 3.36 9.33 -3.90
N LYS A 26 3.33 10.49 -3.25
CA LYS A 26 4.23 11.61 -3.55
C LYS A 26 5.67 11.32 -3.13
N GLU A 27 5.87 10.77 -1.94
CA GLU A 27 7.20 10.41 -1.42
C GLU A 27 7.89 9.37 -2.31
N LEU A 28 7.16 8.32 -2.70
CA LEU A 28 7.67 7.26 -3.58
C LEU A 28 7.62 7.62 -5.08
N LYS A 29 7.09 8.79 -5.43
CA LYS A 29 6.87 9.24 -6.83
C LYS A 29 6.21 8.15 -7.68
N LEU A 30 5.12 7.57 -7.17
CA LEU A 30 4.39 6.50 -7.87
C LEU A 30 3.52 7.08 -8.98
N GLU A 31 3.59 6.45 -10.15
CA GLU A 31 2.74 6.73 -11.31
C GLU A 31 1.75 5.60 -11.57
N ASN A 32 0.75 5.87 -12.41
CA ASN A 32 -0.21 4.84 -12.78
C ASN A 32 0.49 3.71 -13.53
N LYS A 33 0.25 2.46 -13.10
CA LYS A 33 0.86 1.22 -13.60
C LYS A 33 2.31 0.96 -13.18
N ASP A 34 2.87 1.76 -12.27
CA ASP A 34 4.14 1.42 -11.63
C ASP A 34 4.03 0.08 -10.91
N LYS A 35 5.09 -0.71 -11.00
CA LYS A 35 5.22 -1.95 -10.23
C LYS A 35 5.79 -1.60 -8.85
N VAL A 36 5.19 -2.19 -7.82
CA VAL A 36 5.64 -2.04 -6.44
C VAL A 36 5.78 -3.42 -5.80
N LEU A 37 6.76 -3.53 -4.90
CA LEU A 37 6.91 -4.66 -4.01
C LEU A 37 6.19 -4.35 -2.70
N ILE A 38 5.34 -5.27 -2.24
CA ILE A 38 4.63 -5.18 -0.96
C ILE A 38 5.08 -6.35 -0.08
N GLU A 39 5.66 -6.03 1.07
CA GLU A 39 6.17 -7.01 2.03
C GLU A 39 5.50 -6.80 3.39
N TYR A 40 5.20 -7.89 4.09
CA TYR A 40 4.69 -7.81 5.46
C TYR A 40 5.85 -7.93 6.46
N ASP A 41 6.08 -6.88 7.25
CA ASP A 41 6.99 -6.92 8.39
C ASP A 41 6.23 -7.43 9.61
N SER A 42 6.49 -8.68 9.99
CA SER A 42 5.83 -9.32 11.15
C SER A 42 6.23 -8.71 12.49
N ASN A 43 7.41 -8.11 12.61
CA ASN A 43 7.89 -7.51 13.85
C ASN A 43 7.16 -6.19 14.13
N LYS A 44 6.94 -5.39 13.07
CA LYS A 44 6.25 -4.09 13.17
C LYS A 44 4.75 -4.19 12.91
N ARG A 45 4.29 -5.30 12.35
CA ARG A 45 2.90 -5.55 11.91
C ARG A 45 2.44 -4.53 10.87
N GLU A 46 3.34 -4.19 9.93
CA GLU A 46 3.15 -3.16 8.91
C GLU A 46 3.40 -3.73 7.51
N LEU A 47 2.78 -3.12 6.49
CA LEU A 47 3.08 -3.41 5.09
C LEU A 47 4.12 -2.41 4.59
N LYS A 48 5.27 -2.91 4.15
CA LYS A 48 6.30 -2.11 3.51
C LYS A 48 6.05 -2.09 2.01
N ILE A 49 6.03 -0.89 1.43
CA ILE A 49 5.83 -0.67 0.00
C ILE A 49 7.12 -0.09 -0.58
N THR A 50 7.69 -0.75 -1.59
CA THR A 50 8.92 -0.32 -2.26
C THR A 50 8.65 -0.20 -3.76
N LYS A 51 9.04 0.92 -4.38
CA LYS A 51 8.96 1.10 -5.84
C LYS A 51 10.06 0.27 -6.52
N LEU A 52 9.71 -0.45 -7.59
CA LEU A 52 10.64 -1.25 -8.40
C LEU A 52 11.19 -0.47 -9.61
#